data_AF-A0A520X3N2-F1
#
_entry.id   AF-A0A520X3N2-F1
#
_cell.length_a   1.000
_cell.length_b   1.000
_cell.length_c   1.000
_cell.angle_alpha   90.00
_cell.angle_beta   90.00
_cell.angle_gamma   90.00
#
_symmetry.space_group_name_H-M   'P 1'
#
loop_
_entity.id
_entity.type
_entity.pdbx_description
1 polymer ?
#
loop_
_entity_poly.entity_id
_entity_poly.type
_entity_poly.pdbx_seq_one_letter_code
_entity_poly.pdbx_strand_id
1 'polypeptide(L)'
;MPVLSLLAEAASQPIQFADLGLTKGIDLGFFYLRFYSLAYILGLFLAYWHLSKMIKAPGAPMAQAHVDDLFFYCTLGVIFGGRLGYAAFYTGGESSKPNMFTSFTPSETVSWDLLRLWDGGMSFHGGVIGVVVAILFVAWRNNLNWLRVCDYIAVNVPFGMLLGRLANFVNGELYGRATDAPWAMVFPEDPEQIGRHPSQLYQAGLEGLLMMVILLLLFWNTKA
;
A
#
# COMPACT_ATOMS: atom_id res chain seq x y z
N MET A 1 5.89 26.38 -41.26
CA MET A 1 4.77 25.53 -40.78
C MET A 1 5.13 24.08 -40.42
N PRO A 2 6.13 23.38 -41.02
CA PRO A 2 6.36 21.96 -40.70
C PRO A 2 7.09 21.73 -39.35
N VAL A 3 7.86 22.71 -38.86
CA VAL A 3 8.57 22.58 -37.57
C VAL A 3 7.61 22.64 -36.38
N LEU A 4 6.56 23.47 -36.46
CA LEU A 4 5.53 23.57 -35.42
C LEU A 4 4.64 22.33 -35.37
N SER A 5 4.36 21.68 -36.51
CA SER A 5 3.62 20.42 -36.55
C SER A 5 4.45 19.25 -36.02
N LEU A 6 5.75 19.19 -36.35
CA LEU A 6 6.66 18.16 -35.82
C LEU A 6 6.89 18.30 -34.31
N LEU A 7 6.94 19.53 -33.78
CA LEU A 7 7.02 19.77 -32.33
C LEU A 7 5.70 19.43 -31.62
N ALA A 8 4.56 19.63 -32.28
CA ALA A 8 3.26 19.20 -31.76
C ALA A 8 3.10 17.67 -31.77
N GLU A 9 3.60 16.99 -32.81
CA GLU A 9 3.63 15.52 -32.90
C GLU A 9 4.60 14.86 -31.91
N ALA A 10 5.75 15.49 -31.66
CA ALA A 10 6.68 15.05 -30.61
C ALA A 10 6.09 15.27 -29.20
N ALA A 11 5.24 16.27 -29.02
CA ALA A 11 4.49 16.51 -27.78
C ALA A 11 3.21 15.66 -27.67
N SER A 12 2.78 14.99 -28.76
CA SER A 12 1.58 14.16 -28.80
C SER A 12 1.85 12.66 -28.66
N GLN A 13 3.12 12.24 -28.65
CA GLN A 13 3.48 10.84 -28.40
C GLN A 13 3.44 10.59 -26.89
N PRO A 14 2.64 9.62 -26.40
CA PRO A 14 2.60 9.30 -24.99
C PRO A 14 3.97 8.79 -24.53
N ILE A 15 4.34 9.12 -23.29
CA ILE A 15 5.59 8.71 -22.67
C ILE A 15 5.59 7.18 -22.57
N GLN A 16 6.64 6.52 -23.05
CA GLN A 16 6.78 5.08 -22.87
C GLN A 16 7.35 4.81 -21.49
N PHE A 17 6.61 4.09 -20.63
CA PHE A 17 7.09 3.76 -19.28
C PHE A 17 8.43 3.00 -19.33
N ALA A 18 8.62 2.15 -20.35
CA ALA A 18 9.84 1.39 -20.55
C ALA A 18 11.10 2.26 -20.70
N ASP A 19 10.96 3.46 -21.25
CA ASP A 19 12.08 4.39 -21.46
C ASP A 19 12.62 4.99 -20.15
N LEU A 20 11.87 4.86 -19.05
CA LEU A 20 12.30 5.30 -17.73
C LEU A 20 13.40 4.40 -17.14
N GLY A 21 13.61 3.19 -17.68
CA GLY A 21 14.64 2.27 -17.22
C GLY A 21 14.45 1.79 -15.77
N LEU A 22 13.22 1.85 -15.25
CA LEU A 22 12.90 1.45 -13.89
C LEU A 22 12.94 -0.07 -13.73
N THR A 23 13.51 -0.53 -12.62
CA THR A 23 13.48 -1.95 -12.22
C THR A 23 12.56 -2.15 -11.02
N LYS A 24 11.89 -3.30 -10.95
CA LYS A 24 10.97 -3.64 -9.85
C LYS A 24 11.69 -3.97 -8.53
N GLY A 25 13.02 -4.07 -8.57
CA GLY A 25 13.84 -4.50 -7.45
C GLY A 25 15.27 -4.81 -7.85
N ILE A 26 15.99 -5.42 -6.91
CA ILE A 26 17.39 -5.84 -7.06
C ILE A 26 17.45 -7.36 -6.98
N ASP A 27 18.03 -7.99 -8.00
CA ASP A 27 18.30 -9.42 -7.99
C ASP A 27 19.62 -9.70 -7.28
N LEU A 28 19.58 -10.43 -6.17
CA LEU A 28 20.75 -10.86 -5.42
C LEU A 28 21.19 -12.31 -5.76
N GLY A 29 20.56 -12.93 -6.76
CA GLY A 29 20.79 -14.30 -7.21
C GLY A 29 20.01 -15.35 -6.41
N PHE A 30 20.08 -15.30 -5.07
CA PHE A 30 19.33 -16.21 -4.19
C PHE A 30 17.98 -15.63 -3.73
N PHE A 31 17.78 -14.32 -3.92
CA PHE A 31 16.60 -13.59 -3.47
C PHE A 31 16.38 -12.35 -4.31
N TYR A 32 15.13 -12.11 -4.72
CA TYR A 32 14.76 -10.92 -5.46
C TYR A 32 14.17 -9.88 -4.50
N LEU A 33 14.94 -8.83 -4.19
CA LEU A 33 14.53 -7.77 -3.29
C LEU A 33 13.64 -6.76 -4.02
N ARG A 34 12.33 -6.89 -3.83
CA ARG A 34 11.33 -6.00 -4.46
C ARG A 34 11.31 -4.63 -3.78
N PHE A 35 11.37 -3.56 -4.56
CA PHE A 35 11.19 -2.19 -4.04
C PHE A 35 9.80 -1.99 -3.44
N TYR A 36 8.80 -2.71 -3.94
CA TYR A 36 7.48 -2.76 -3.35
C TYR A 36 7.51 -3.17 -1.87
N SER A 37 8.12 -4.31 -1.55
CA SER A 37 8.24 -4.78 -0.16
C SER A 37 9.00 -3.80 0.72
N LEU A 38 10.08 -3.19 0.20
CA LEU A 38 10.85 -2.17 0.90
C LEU A 38 10.01 -0.91 1.20
N ALA A 39 9.18 -0.48 0.26
CA ALA A 39 8.29 0.67 0.44
C ALA A 39 7.29 0.43 1.58
N TYR A 40 6.71 -0.77 1.70
CA TYR A 40 5.83 -1.13 2.81
C TYR A 40 6.56 -1.13 4.15
N ILE A 41 7.74 -1.78 4.21
CA ILE A 41 8.53 -1.84 5.45
C ILE A 41 8.93 -0.44 5.89
N LEU A 42 9.39 0.40 4.95
CA LEU A 42 9.77 1.77 5.24
C LEU A 42 8.56 2.60 5.71
N GLY A 43 7.40 2.48 5.05
CA GLY A 43 6.19 3.17 5.45
C GLY A 43 5.72 2.79 6.86
N LEU A 44 5.76 1.49 7.17
CA LEU A 44 5.41 0.98 8.50
C LEU A 44 6.41 1.44 9.57
N PHE A 45 7.70 1.44 9.25
CA PHE A 45 8.75 1.95 10.13
C PHE A 45 8.59 3.46 10.40
N LEU A 46 8.35 4.26 9.37
CA LEU A 46 8.11 5.70 9.51
C LEU A 46 6.87 5.99 10.34
N ALA A 47 5.79 5.23 10.12
CA ALA A 47 4.56 5.34 10.92
C ALA A 47 4.83 5.01 12.40
N TYR A 48 5.54 3.92 12.69
CA TYR A 48 5.91 3.56 14.07
C TYR A 48 6.78 4.63 14.73
N TRP A 49 7.84 5.07 14.04
CA TRP A 49 8.75 6.09 14.53
C TRP A 49 8.05 7.42 14.81
N HIS A 50 7.21 7.87 13.87
CA HIS A 50 6.50 9.14 14.01
C HIS A 50 5.42 9.05 15.09
N LEU A 51 4.65 7.95 15.15
CA LEU A 51 3.69 7.72 16.22
C LEU A 51 4.34 7.70 17.60
N SER A 52 5.51 7.05 17.74
CA SER A 52 6.31 7.04 18.97
C SER A 52 6.80 8.44 19.39
N LYS A 53 6.93 9.38 18.44
CA LYS A 53 7.17 10.80 18.73
C LYS A 53 5.89 11.52 19.14
N MET A 54 4.79 11.31 18.42
CA MET A 54 3.51 11.97 18.68
C MET A 54 3.00 11.70 20.10
N ILE A 55 3.15 10.47 20.61
CA ILE A 55 2.68 10.11 21.96
C ILE A 55 3.45 10.80 23.10
N LYS A 56 4.56 11.49 22.80
CA LYS A 56 5.28 12.31 23.78
C LYS A 56 4.67 13.70 23.95
N ALA A 57 3.73 14.08 23.08
CA ALA A 57 2.98 15.32 23.21
C ALA A 57 2.01 15.25 24.41
N PRO A 58 1.76 16.38 25.10
CA PRO A 58 0.80 16.42 26.21
C PRO A 58 -0.59 15.96 25.77
N GLY A 59 -1.27 15.15 26.59
CA GLY A 59 -2.64 14.71 26.30
C GLY A 59 -2.76 13.53 25.34
N ALA A 60 -1.64 12.87 24.99
CA ALA A 60 -1.64 11.65 24.20
C ALA A 60 -2.55 10.56 24.83
N PRO A 61 -3.35 9.85 24.01
CA PRO A 61 -4.32 8.87 24.51
C PRO A 61 -3.69 7.53 24.90
N MET A 62 -2.38 7.35 24.68
CA MET A 62 -1.70 6.07 24.81
C MET A 62 -0.20 6.24 25.11
N ALA A 63 0.40 5.19 25.68
CA ALA A 63 1.82 5.11 25.99
C ALA A 63 2.59 4.30 24.93
N GLN A 64 3.93 4.30 25.02
CA GLN A 64 4.80 3.60 24.06
C GLN A 64 4.48 2.10 23.93
N ALA A 65 4.19 1.43 25.05
CA ALA A 65 3.82 0.02 25.04
C ALA A 65 2.59 -0.27 24.16
N HIS A 66 1.64 0.68 24.09
CA HIS A 66 0.47 0.54 23.22
C HIS A 66 0.82 0.77 21.75
N VAL A 67 1.80 1.62 21.44
CA VAL A 67 2.32 1.78 20.08
C VAL A 67 3.02 0.51 19.62
N ASP A 68 3.78 -0.13 20.51
CA ASP A 68 4.44 -1.41 20.25
C ASP A 68 3.40 -2.53 20.02
N ASP A 69 2.37 -2.59 20.87
CA ASP A 69 1.22 -3.48 20.69
C ASP A 69 0.50 -3.23 19.36
N LEU A 70 0.17 -1.97 19.05
CA LEU A 70 -0.50 -1.60 17.79
C LEU A 70 0.33 -2.00 16.58
N PHE A 71 1.63 -1.75 16.60
CA PHE A 71 2.54 -2.15 15.52
C PHE A 71 2.50 -3.66 15.29
N PHE A 72 2.61 -4.44 16.38
CA PHE A 72 2.58 -5.89 16.32
C PHE A 72 1.22 -6.43 15.83
N TYR A 73 0.13 -6.06 16.53
CA TYR A 73 -1.20 -6.60 16.23
C TYR A 73 -1.74 -6.10 14.90
N CYS A 74 -1.48 -4.86 14.48
CA CYS A 74 -1.90 -4.39 13.16
C CYS A 74 -1.13 -5.07 12.04
N THR A 75 0.17 -5.35 12.22
CA THR A 75 0.96 -6.12 11.24
C THR A 75 0.38 -7.53 11.09
N LEU A 76 0.08 -8.21 12.19
CA LEU A 76 -0.62 -9.50 12.16
C LEU A 76 -2.02 -9.37 11.52
N GLY A 77 -2.73 -8.29 11.81
CA GLY A 77 -4.04 -7.98 11.23
C GLY A 77 -3.98 -7.86 9.70
N VAL A 78 -3.00 -7.16 9.14
CA VAL A 78 -2.79 -7.08 7.69
C VAL A 78 -2.52 -8.45 7.10
N ILE A 79 -1.62 -9.23 7.71
CA ILE A 79 -1.19 -10.53 7.19
C ILE A 79 -2.35 -11.54 7.26
N PHE A 80 -2.90 -11.78 8.45
CA PHE A 80 -3.97 -12.76 8.63
C PHE A 80 -5.28 -12.29 8.04
N GLY A 81 -5.67 -11.03 8.27
CA GLY A 81 -6.87 -10.46 7.68
C GLY A 81 -6.80 -10.49 6.16
N GLY A 82 -5.68 -10.08 5.57
CA GLY A 82 -5.48 -10.10 4.13
C GLY A 82 -5.55 -11.52 3.56
N ARG A 83 -4.94 -12.50 4.23
CA ARG A 83 -4.95 -13.89 3.78
C ARG A 83 -6.31 -14.55 3.92
N LEU A 84 -6.95 -14.42 5.08
CA LEU A 84 -8.27 -14.98 5.34
C LEU A 84 -9.34 -14.32 4.48
N GLY A 85 -9.27 -12.99 4.30
CA GLY A 85 -10.15 -12.27 3.39
C GLY A 85 -9.93 -12.68 1.94
N TYR A 86 -8.70 -13.00 1.53
CA TYR A 86 -8.46 -13.52 0.19
C TYR A 86 -9.12 -14.88 -0.01
N ALA A 87 -8.87 -15.81 0.92
CA ALA A 87 -9.47 -17.14 0.90
C ALA A 87 -11.01 -17.09 0.92
N ALA A 88 -11.60 -16.20 1.72
CA ALA A 88 -13.05 -16.08 1.85
C ALA A 88 -13.75 -15.41 0.66
N PHE A 89 -13.14 -14.38 0.06
CA PHE A 89 -13.83 -13.55 -0.94
C PHE A 89 -13.45 -13.88 -2.39
N TYR A 90 -12.29 -14.50 -2.62
CA TYR A 90 -11.73 -14.64 -3.97
C TYR A 90 -11.33 -16.08 -4.33
N THR A 91 -11.69 -17.06 -3.51
CA THR A 91 -11.42 -18.49 -3.77
C THR A 91 -12.67 -19.34 -3.49
N GLY A 92 -12.83 -20.46 -4.19
CA GLY A 92 -14.01 -21.32 -4.10
C GLY A 92 -15.27 -20.71 -4.71
N GLY A 93 -16.40 -21.41 -4.55
CA GLY A 93 -17.69 -20.99 -5.10
C GLY A 93 -17.67 -20.91 -6.63
N GLU A 94 -18.12 -19.79 -7.18
CA GLU A 94 -18.10 -19.49 -8.63
C GLU A 94 -16.71 -19.05 -9.14
N SER A 95 -15.75 -18.84 -8.24
CA SER A 95 -14.38 -18.50 -8.64
C SER A 95 -13.73 -19.71 -9.31
N SER A 96 -12.96 -19.48 -10.38
CA SER A 96 -12.17 -20.55 -11.02
C SER A 96 -11.01 -21.09 -10.16
N LYS A 97 -10.87 -20.59 -8.92
CA LYS A 97 -9.79 -20.95 -7.98
C LYS A 97 -10.31 -21.92 -6.92
N PRO A 98 -9.56 -23.00 -6.60
CA PRO A 98 -9.93 -23.93 -5.52
C PRO A 98 -10.16 -23.22 -4.19
N ASN A 99 -11.09 -23.73 -3.37
CA ASN A 99 -11.35 -23.18 -2.05
C ASN A 99 -10.12 -23.38 -1.15
N MET A 100 -9.46 -22.27 -0.79
CA MET A 100 -8.19 -22.30 -0.07
C MET A 100 -8.31 -22.82 1.37
N PHE A 101 -9.52 -22.81 1.97
CA PHE A 101 -9.74 -23.40 3.29
C PHE A 101 -9.66 -24.93 3.29
N THR A 102 -9.94 -25.56 2.15
CA THR A 102 -9.98 -27.02 2.02
C THR A 102 -8.95 -27.57 1.03
N SER A 103 -8.17 -26.70 0.39
CA SER A 103 -7.17 -27.09 -0.60
C SER A 103 -5.83 -27.40 0.05
N PHE A 104 -5.27 -28.56 -0.30
CA PHE A 104 -3.98 -29.04 0.18
C PHE A 104 -3.14 -29.50 -1.01
N THR A 105 -1.92 -28.98 -1.12
CA THR A 105 -0.92 -29.32 -2.15
C THR A 105 0.16 -30.22 -1.56
N PRO A 106 0.15 -31.55 -1.82
CA PRO A 106 1.04 -32.50 -1.14
C PRO A 106 2.52 -32.39 -1.52
N SER A 107 2.82 -31.82 -2.70
CA SER A 107 4.18 -31.71 -3.22
C SER A 107 5.01 -30.59 -2.59
N GLU A 108 4.40 -29.75 -1.77
CA GLU A 108 5.03 -28.59 -1.15
C GLU A 108 5.33 -28.82 0.33
N THR A 109 6.35 -28.13 0.86
CA THR A 109 6.77 -28.24 2.27
C THR A 109 5.65 -27.83 3.24
N VAL A 110 4.86 -26.83 2.87
CA VAL A 110 3.64 -26.43 3.59
C VAL A 110 2.46 -26.77 2.71
N SER A 111 1.83 -27.91 2.98
CA SER A 111 0.79 -28.43 2.08
C SER A 111 -0.52 -27.65 2.17
N TRP A 112 -0.81 -26.95 3.27
CA TRP A 112 -2.07 -26.21 3.38
C TRP A 112 -1.97 -24.87 2.65
N ASP A 113 -2.74 -24.72 1.57
CA ASP A 113 -2.65 -23.54 0.71
C ASP A 113 -2.97 -22.25 1.46
N LEU A 114 -3.82 -22.29 2.49
CA LEU A 114 -4.13 -21.11 3.31
C LEU A 114 -2.89 -20.49 3.97
N LEU A 115 -1.89 -21.28 4.32
CA LEU A 115 -0.68 -20.81 5.02
C LEU A 115 0.44 -20.35 4.07
N ARG A 116 0.31 -20.61 2.77
CA ARG A 116 1.33 -20.31 1.76
C ARG A 116 1.28 -18.83 1.32
N LEU A 117 1.78 -17.94 2.17
CA LEU A 117 1.78 -16.50 1.91
C LEU A 117 2.64 -16.09 0.69
N TRP A 118 3.59 -16.92 0.29
CA TRP A 118 4.52 -16.65 -0.83
C TRP A 118 3.93 -16.90 -2.21
N ASP A 119 2.80 -17.62 -2.33
CA ASP A 119 2.11 -17.79 -3.62
C ASP A 119 1.34 -16.53 -4.05
N GLY A 120 1.40 -15.47 -3.24
CA GLY A 120 0.54 -14.30 -3.38
C GLY A 120 -0.89 -14.58 -2.93
N GLY A 121 -1.82 -13.68 -3.25
CA GLY A 121 -3.21 -13.77 -2.81
C GLY A 121 -3.43 -13.15 -1.43
N MET A 122 -3.64 -11.83 -1.45
CA MET A 122 -3.94 -10.99 -0.30
C MET A 122 -5.13 -10.10 -0.63
N SER A 123 -6.08 -9.99 0.29
CA SER A 123 -7.25 -9.13 0.15
C SER A 123 -7.01 -7.80 0.86
N PHE A 124 -7.17 -6.69 0.15
CA PHE A 124 -7.15 -5.36 0.76
C PHE A 124 -8.23 -5.23 1.85
N HIS A 125 -9.48 -5.63 1.52
CA HIS A 125 -10.61 -5.58 2.47
C HIS A 125 -10.34 -6.41 3.73
N GLY A 126 -9.82 -7.62 3.54
CA GLY A 126 -9.42 -8.48 4.66
C GLY A 126 -8.35 -7.84 5.53
N GLY A 127 -7.34 -7.23 4.92
CA GLY A 127 -6.29 -6.51 5.64
C GLY A 127 -6.82 -5.33 6.45
N VAL A 128 -7.72 -4.53 5.87
CA VAL A 128 -8.37 -3.40 6.58
C VAL A 128 -9.20 -3.90 7.76
N ILE A 129 -10.02 -4.94 7.58
CA ILE A 129 -10.80 -5.55 8.68
C ILE A 129 -9.86 -6.03 9.79
N GLY A 130 -8.78 -6.74 9.44
CA GLY A 130 -7.80 -7.23 10.40
C GLY A 130 -7.14 -6.11 11.21
N VAL A 131 -6.76 -5.00 10.56
CA VAL A 131 -6.19 -3.82 11.23
C VAL A 131 -7.21 -3.15 12.16
N VAL A 132 -8.46 -2.96 11.70
CA VAL A 132 -9.51 -2.36 12.54
C VAL A 132 -9.76 -3.22 13.78
N VAL A 133 -9.86 -4.54 13.63
CA VAL A 133 -10.00 -5.47 14.76
C VAL A 133 -8.81 -5.38 15.71
N ALA A 134 -7.57 -5.28 15.19
CA ALA A 134 -6.37 -5.10 16.01
C ALA A 134 -6.40 -3.79 16.82
N ILE A 135 -6.77 -2.67 16.19
CA ILE A 135 -6.90 -1.37 16.87
C ILE A 135 -7.95 -1.45 17.98
N LEU A 136 -9.12 -1.99 17.67
CA LEU A 136 -10.21 -2.15 18.65
C LEU A 136 -9.79 -3.06 19.81
N PHE A 137 -9.08 -4.16 19.52
CA PHE A 137 -8.56 -5.07 20.54
C PHE A 137 -7.57 -4.39 21.48
N VAL A 138 -6.58 -3.68 20.94
CA VAL A 138 -5.58 -2.96 21.76
C VAL A 138 -6.22 -1.82 22.55
N ALA A 139 -7.15 -1.07 21.95
CA ALA A 139 -7.86 0.00 22.65
C ALA A 139 -8.73 -0.55 23.78
N TRP A 140 -9.53 -1.59 23.50
CA TRP A 140 -10.42 -2.21 24.49
C TRP A 140 -9.65 -2.81 25.66
N ARG A 141 -8.62 -3.61 25.41
CA ARG A 141 -7.88 -4.32 26.48
C ARG A 141 -7.13 -3.37 27.43
N ASN A 142 -6.77 -2.18 26.93
CA ASN A 142 -6.03 -1.17 27.67
C ASN A 142 -6.92 0.00 28.12
N ASN A 143 -8.26 -0.10 27.97
CA ASN A 143 -9.23 0.93 28.31
C ASN A 143 -8.91 2.31 27.69
N LEU A 144 -8.48 2.31 26.42
CA LEU A 144 -8.16 3.51 25.66
C LEU A 144 -9.37 3.96 24.85
N ASN A 145 -9.48 5.27 24.63
CA ASN A 145 -10.44 5.79 23.66
C ASN A 145 -9.97 5.44 22.24
N TRP A 146 -10.64 4.48 21.60
CA TRP A 146 -10.26 4.00 20.27
C TRP A 146 -10.31 5.08 19.18
N LEU A 147 -11.23 6.05 19.29
CA LEU A 147 -11.29 7.19 18.35
C LEU A 147 -10.02 8.04 18.46
N ARG A 148 -9.58 8.36 19.69
CA ARG A 148 -8.33 9.12 19.87
C ARG A 148 -7.10 8.34 19.43
N VAL A 149 -7.10 7.01 19.58
CA VAL A 149 -6.04 6.16 19.02
C VAL A 149 -6.05 6.26 17.49
N CYS A 150 -7.22 6.18 16.85
CA CYS A 150 -7.37 6.37 15.41
C CYS A 150 -6.93 7.75 14.93
N ASP A 151 -7.21 8.83 15.69
CA ASP A 151 -6.75 10.18 15.35
C ASP A 151 -5.22 10.22 15.23
N TYR A 152 -4.52 9.58 16.16
CA TYR A 152 -3.05 9.49 16.13
C TYR A 152 -2.55 8.59 14.99
N ILE A 153 -3.20 7.45 14.74
CA ILE A 153 -2.84 6.54 13.64
C ILE A 153 -3.05 7.23 12.28
N ALA A 154 -4.15 7.96 12.10
CA ALA A 154 -4.54 8.60 10.84
C ALA A 154 -3.47 9.57 10.32
N VAL A 155 -2.79 10.30 11.21
CA VAL A 155 -1.66 11.20 10.84
C VAL A 155 -0.51 10.44 10.17
N ASN A 156 -0.37 9.15 10.44
CA ASN A 156 0.71 8.30 9.95
C ASN A 156 0.37 7.52 8.66
N VAL A 157 -0.91 7.38 8.33
CA VAL A 157 -1.37 6.66 7.12
C VAL A 157 -0.74 7.20 5.82
N PRO A 158 -0.58 8.54 5.63
CA PRO A 158 -0.01 9.07 4.40
C PRO A 158 1.43 8.62 4.08
N PHE A 159 2.24 8.22 5.07
CA PHE A 159 3.57 7.65 4.81
C PHE A 159 3.48 6.39 3.95
N GLY A 160 2.55 5.49 4.33
CA GLY A 160 2.30 4.26 3.58
C GLY A 160 1.68 4.54 2.21
N MET A 161 0.75 5.50 2.13
CA MET A 161 0.13 5.88 0.85
C MET A 161 1.15 6.45 -0.14
N LEU A 162 2.01 7.37 0.30
CA LEU A 162 3.06 7.95 -0.54
C LEU A 162 3.97 6.86 -1.10
N LEU A 163 4.57 6.04 -0.22
CA LEU A 163 5.55 5.04 -0.62
C LEU A 163 4.93 3.90 -1.42
N GLY A 164 3.73 3.43 -1.02
CA GLY A 164 3.01 2.38 -1.73
C GLY A 164 2.63 2.79 -3.15
N ARG A 165 2.14 4.02 -3.34
CA ARG A 165 1.78 4.52 -4.68
C ARG A 165 2.99 4.76 -5.57
N LEU A 166 4.11 5.23 -5.01
CA LEU A 166 5.37 5.29 -5.75
C LEU A 166 5.86 3.89 -6.15
N ALA A 167 5.69 2.89 -5.29
CA ALA A 167 6.05 1.52 -5.62
C ALA A 167 5.13 0.91 -6.69
N ASN A 168 3.81 1.21 -6.67
CA ASN A 168 2.91 0.83 -7.77
C ASN A 168 3.35 1.46 -9.10
N PHE A 169 3.77 2.73 -9.08
CA PHE A 169 4.31 3.39 -10.26
C PHE A 169 5.56 2.66 -10.77
N VAL A 170 6.54 2.36 -9.91
CA VAL A 170 7.76 1.60 -10.28
C VAL A 170 7.43 0.21 -10.82
N ASN A 171 6.39 -0.45 -10.30
CA ASN A 171 5.91 -1.74 -10.81
C ASN A 171 5.19 -1.63 -12.17
N GLY A 172 4.74 -0.43 -12.57
CA GLY A 172 3.94 -0.22 -13.77
C GLY A 172 2.48 -0.70 -13.64
N GLU A 173 1.97 -0.83 -12.41
CA GLU A 173 0.64 -1.38 -12.10
C GLU A 173 -0.31 -0.30 -11.56
N LEU A 174 -1.63 -0.54 -11.60
CA LEU A 174 -2.68 0.40 -11.13
C LEU A 174 -2.64 1.77 -11.81
N TYR A 175 -2.32 1.77 -13.10
CA TYR A 175 -2.42 2.96 -13.95
C TYR A 175 -3.88 3.38 -14.15
N GLY A 176 -4.06 4.62 -14.58
CA GLY A 176 -5.37 5.25 -14.67
C GLY A 176 -6.13 4.92 -15.95
N ARG A 177 -7.24 5.62 -16.15
CA ARG A 177 -8.01 5.58 -17.39
C ARG A 177 -7.19 6.10 -18.59
N ALA A 178 -7.62 5.71 -19.79
CA ALA A 178 -7.16 6.24 -21.06
C ALA A 178 -7.24 7.78 -21.07
N THR A 179 -6.26 8.42 -21.70
CA THR A 179 -6.17 9.88 -21.75
C THR A 179 -5.26 10.37 -22.87
N ASP A 180 -5.58 11.55 -23.39
CA ASP A 180 -4.78 12.26 -24.38
C ASP A 180 -3.98 13.43 -23.74
N ALA A 181 -3.86 13.44 -22.40
CA ALA A 181 -3.07 14.45 -21.71
C ALA A 181 -1.60 14.41 -22.17
N PRO A 182 -0.88 15.54 -22.19
CA PRO A 182 0.49 15.59 -22.71
C PRO A 182 1.51 14.81 -21.86
N TRP A 183 1.12 14.36 -20.67
CA TRP A 183 1.92 13.47 -19.80
C TRP A 183 1.32 12.06 -19.69
N ALA A 184 0.46 11.67 -20.65
CA ALA A 184 -0.03 10.31 -20.78
C ALA A 184 1.16 9.34 -20.90
N MET A 185 1.01 8.16 -20.31
CA MET A 185 2.05 7.15 -20.29
C MET A 185 1.50 5.80 -20.76
N VAL A 186 2.25 5.11 -21.62
CA VAL A 186 1.96 3.73 -22.01
C VAL A 186 2.66 2.80 -21.03
N PHE A 187 1.89 1.96 -20.35
CA PHE A 187 2.39 1.06 -19.31
C PHE A 187 2.60 -0.36 -19.87
N PRO A 188 3.61 -1.11 -19.40
CA PRO A 188 3.91 -2.44 -19.94
C PRO A 188 2.81 -3.47 -19.67
N GLU A 189 2.09 -3.31 -18.56
CA GLU A 189 1.01 -4.20 -18.14
C GLU A 189 -0.36 -3.80 -18.70
N ASP A 190 -0.44 -2.80 -19.58
CA ASP A 190 -1.67 -2.42 -20.29
C ASP A 190 -1.91 -3.31 -21.50
N PRO A 191 -2.96 -4.15 -21.51
CA PRO A 191 -3.25 -4.99 -22.69
C PRO A 191 -3.52 -4.17 -23.95
N GLU A 192 -4.04 -2.96 -23.80
CA GLU A 192 -4.40 -2.08 -24.91
C GLU A 192 -3.20 -1.24 -25.41
N GLN A 193 -2.11 -1.17 -24.64
CA GLN A 193 -0.91 -0.38 -24.95
C GLN A 193 -1.23 1.07 -25.37
N ILE A 194 -2.16 1.72 -24.64
CA ILE A 194 -2.59 3.09 -24.92
C ILE A 194 -2.08 4.09 -23.88
N GLY A 195 -2.13 5.38 -24.21
CA GLY A 195 -1.82 6.46 -23.28
C GLY A 195 -2.79 6.49 -22.10
N ARG A 196 -2.27 6.33 -20.88
CA ARG A 196 -3.05 6.36 -19.64
C ARG A 196 -2.51 7.37 -18.67
N HIS A 197 -3.39 7.84 -17.77
CA HIS A 197 -2.94 8.69 -16.68
C HIS A 197 -2.02 7.89 -15.73
N PRO A 198 -0.84 8.41 -15.33
CA PRO A 198 -0.05 7.85 -14.25
C PRO A 198 -0.69 8.17 -12.90
N SER A 199 -1.90 7.65 -12.65
CA SER A 199 -2.71 7.95 -11.45
C SER A 199 -2.01 7.60 -10.14
N GLN A 200 -1.06 6.66 -10.17
CA GLN A 200 -0.22 6.33 -9.03
C GLN A 200 0.54 7.57 -8.54
N LEU A 201 1.06 8.41 -9.45
CA LEU A 201 1.75 9.64 -9.10
C LEU A 201 0.80 10.69 -8.53
N TYR A 202 -0.43 10.75 -9.02
CA TYR A 202 -1.45 11.67 -8.47
C TYR A 202 -1.83 11.25 -7.05
N GLN A 203 -2.04 9.95 -6.82
CA GLN A 203 -2.36 9.40 -5.50
C GLN A 203 -1.18 9.56 -4.54
N ALA A 204 0.06 9.32 -5.01
CA ALA A 204 1.26 9.60 -4.24
C ALA A 204 1.35 11.09 -3.85
N GLY A 205 1.04 12.00 -4.78
CA GLY A 205 1.06 13.44 -4.53
C GLY A 205 -0.05 13.93 -3.60
N LEU A 206 -1.28 13.48 -3.81
CA LEU A 206 -2.46 13.98 -3.11
C LEU A 206 -2.73 13.19 -1.81
N GLU A 207 -2.97 11.89 -1.91
CA GLU A 207 -3.29 11.02 -0.76
C GLU A 207 -2.04 10.69 0.09
N GLY A 208 -0.86 10.77 -0.52
CA GLY A 208 0.42 10.63 0.16
C GLY A 208 0.97 11.98 0.65
N LEU A 209 1.69 12.69 -0.21
CA LEU A 209 2.49 13.85 0.18
C LEU A 209 1.66 15.02 0.72
N LEU A 210 0.61 15.44 0.01
CA LEU A 210 -0.22 16.57 0.43
C LEU A 210 -0.95 16.27 1.74
N MET A 211 -1.58 15.10 1.85
CA MET A 211 -2.21 14.65 3.09
C MET A 211 -1.21 14.53 4.25
N MET A 212 0.00 14.03 4.00
CA MET A 212 1.07 13.99 4.99
C MET A 212 1.39 15.39 5.52
N VAL A 213 1.60 16.36 4.61
CA VAL A 213 1.89 17.74 5.00
C VAL A 213 0.74 18.34 5.83
N ILE A 214 -0.50 18.17 5.37
CA ILE A 214 -1.69 18.69 6.08
C ILE A 214 -1.77 18.10 7.49
N LEU A 215 -1.73 16.77 7.63
CA LEU A 215 -1.93 16.11 8.92
C LEU A 215 -0.77 16.36 9.88
N LEU A 216 0.47 16.43 9.39
CA LEU A 216 1.63 16.78 10.22
C LEU A 216 1.52 18.22 10.74
N LEU A 217 1.16 19.17 9.88
CA LEU A 217 0.97 20.57 10.30
C LEU A 217 -0.18 20.70 11.29
N LEU A 218 -1.31 20.03 11.05
CA LEU A 218 -2.44 20.05 11.97
C LEU A 218 -2.06 19.46 13.32
N PHE A 219 -1.39 18.31 13.36
CA PHE A 219 -1.02 17.70 14.63
C PHE A 219 0.00 18.54 15.42
N TRP A 220 1.08 18.99 14.78
CA TRP A 220 2.18 19.65 15.48
C TRP A 220 1.97 21.14 15.74
N ASN A 221 1.10 21.82 14.98
CA ASN A 221 0.81 23.25 15.17
C ASN A 221 -0.49 23.52 15.92
N THR A 222 -1.28 22.49 16.25
CA THR A 222 -2.49 22.64 17.05
C THR A 222 -2.40 21.86 18.36
N LYS A 223 -3.35 22.10 19.27
CA LYS A 223 -3.48 21.35 20.52
C LYS A 223 -4.27 20.07 20.24
N ALA A 224 -3.61 19.08 19.63
CA ALA A 224 -4.15 17.74 19.36
C ALA A 224 -4.06 16.80 20.58
#